data_AF-A0A557S8B1-F1
#
_entry.id   AF-A0A557S8B1-F1
#
_cell.length_a   1.000
_cell.length_b   1.000
_cell.length_c   1.000
_cell.angle_alpha   90.00
_cell.angle_beta   90.00
_cell.angle_gamma   90.00
#
_symmetry.space_group_name_H-M   'P 1'
#
loop_
_entity.id
_entity.type
_entity.pdbx_description
1 polymer ?
#
loop_
_entity_poly.entity_id
_entity_poly.type
_entity_poly.pdbx_seq_one_letter_code
_entity_poly.pdbx_strand_id
1 'polypeptide(L)'
;MKNSPVLMMWLTLLCASVQAADMDAFFANAKNEKGFAASTAAGQVVAGRQRIMAACAEAKTKNPAADCACVERELGQVSDRTFYYESVLAYQAYREKVEALEADDQARYAQLKQQHAQRLSLSRRLETACGKF
;
A
#
# COMPACT_ATOMS: atom_id res chain seq x y z
N MET A 1 45.90 19.99 14.87
CA MET A 1 44.47 19.95 15.21
C MET A 1 43.89 18.71 14.56
N LYS A 2 43.47 17.72 15.35
CA LYS A 2 43.00 16.40 14.89
C LYS A 2 41.52 16.49 14.55
N ASN A 3 41.16 16.27 13.29
CA ASN A 3 39.76 16.16 12.86
C ASN A 3 39.21 14.80 13.29
N SER A 4 38.23 14.80 14.20
CA SER A 4 37.51 13.60 14.63
C SER A 4 36.41 13.24 13.62
N PRO A 5 36.39 12.02 13.05
CA PRO A 5 35.40 11.58 12.06
C PRO A 5 34.13 10.97 12.67
N VAL A 6 33.79 11.30 13.92
CA VAL A 6 32.75 10.59 14.69
C VAL A 6 31.33 11.16 14.49
N LEU A 7 31.19 12.31 13.82
CA LEU A 7 29.91 13.03 13.75
C LEU A 7 28.98 12.63 12.58
N MET A 8 29.25 11.52 11.88
CA MET A 8 28.55 11.17 10.64
C MET A 8 27.95 9.75 10.66
N MET A 9 27.55 9.27 11.84
CA MET A 9 27.02 7.90 12.00
C MET A 9 25.74 7.84 12.86
N TRP A 10 24.90 8.89 12.82
CA TRP A 10 23.65 8.99 13.59
C TRP A 10 22.43 9.46 12.77
N LEU A 11 22.47 9.36 11.44
CA LEU A 11 21.40 9.87 10.57
C LEU A 11 20.75 8.83 9.64
N THR A 12 20.94 7.54 9.91
CA THR A 12 20.41 6.45 9.05
C THR A 12 19.27 5.64 9.67
N LEU A 13 18.78 5.97 10.87
CA LEU A 13 17.80 5.13 11.60
C LEU A 13 16.35 5.66 11.70
N LEU A 14 15.97 6.72 10.98
CA LEU A 14 14.65 7.37 11.18
C LEU A 14 13.58 7.10 10.10
N CYS A 15 13.87 6.34 9.04
CA CYS A 15 12.91 6.20 7.93
C CYS A 15 11.89 5.06 8.07
N ALA A 16 12.06 4.13 9.01
CA ALA A 16 11.14 2.98 9.14
C ALA A 16 9.91 3.24 10.05
N SER A 17 9.87 4.36 10.77
CA SER A 17 8.90 4.61 11.85
C SER A 17 7.60 5.30 11.41
N VAL A 18 7.53 5.88 10.22
CA VAL A 18 6.36 6.68 9.80
C VAL A 18 5.17 5.80 9.41
N GLN A 19 5.39 4.75 8.60
CA GLN A 19 4.30 3.87 8.15
C GLN A 19 3.68 3.03 9.28
N ALA A 20 4.47 2.64 10.29
CA ALA A 20 3.97 1.92 11.45
C ALA A 20 3.09 2.85 12.33
N ALA A 21 3.55 4.09 12.56
CA ALA A 21 2.80 5.08 13.33
C ALA A 21 1.45 5.45 12.67
N ASP A 22 1.41 5.55 11.34
CA ASP A 22 0.17 5.83 10.61
C ASP A 22 -0.85 4.69 10.72
N MET A 23 -0.38 3.43 10.68
CA MET A 23 -1.25 2.26 10.83
C MET A 23 -1.78 2.13 12.27
N ASP A 24 -0.95 2.41 13.28
CA ASP A 24 -1.38 2.41 14.68
C ASP A 24 -2.43 3.50 14.92
N ALA A 25 -2.22 4.70 14.39
CA ALA A 25 -3.20 5.79 14.45
C ALA A 25 -4.50 5.43 13.72
N PHE A 26 -4.41 4.77 12.56
CA PHE A 26 -5.58 4.29 11.83
C PHE A 26 -6.43 3.34 12.67
N PHE A 27 -5.81 2.40 13.37
CA PHE A 27 -6.52 1.42 14.17
C PHE A 27 -6.90 1.88 15.58
N ALA A 28 -6.30 2.96 16.09
CA ALA A 28 -6.80 3.62 17.29
C ALA A 28 -8.26 4.11 17.12
N ASN A 29 -8.72 4.30 15.87
CA ASN A 29 -10.12 4.54 15.58
C ASN A 29 -10.96 3.26 15.70
N ALA A 30 -11.89 3.24 16.66
CA ALA A 30 -12.76 2.10 16.92
C ALA A 30 -13.59 1.65 15.71
N LYS A 31 -13.93 2.54 14.78
CA LYS A 31 -14.64 2.18 13.54
C LYS A 31 -13.75 1.33 12.64
N ASN A 32 -12.47 1.68 12.52
CA ASN A 32 -11.52 0.96 11.69
C ASN A 32 -11.17 -0.41 12.30
N GLU A 33 -11.01 -0.48 13.62
CA GLU A 33 -10.80 -1.74 14.33
C GLU A 33 -11.99 -2.70 14.17
N LYS A 34 -13.23 -2.19 14.35
CA LYS A 34 -14.46 -2.97 14.11
C LYS A 34 -14.59 -3.38 12.64
N GLY A 35 -14.25 -2.49 11.71
CA GLY A 35 -14.25 -2.77 10.28
C GLY A 35 -13.30 -3.90 9.92
N PHE A 36 -12.07 -3.90 10.48
CA PHE A 36 -11.12 -4.97 10.28
C PHE A 36 -11.63 -6.30 10.83
N ALA A 37 -12.17 -6.32 12.05
CA ALA A 37 -12.74 -7.52 12.64
C ALA A 37 -13.89 -8.09 11.79
N ALA A 38 -14.80 -7.23 11.33
CA ALA A 38 -15.93 -7.63 10.47
C ALA A 38 -15.47 -8.14 9.10
N SER A 39 -14.54 -7.44 8.43
CA SER A 39 -14.00 -7.87 7.14
C SER A 39 -13.23 -9.18 7.24
N THR A 40 -12.53 -9.41 8.35
CA THR A 40 -11.83 -10.67 8.62
C THR A 40 -12.84 -11.81 8.82
N ALA A 41 -13.85 -11.61 9.67
CA ALA A 41 -14.90 -12.60 9.92
C ALA A 41 -15.69 -12.95 8.65
N ALA A 42 -15.88 -11.98 7.75
CA ALA A 42 -16.54 -12.16 6.46
C ALA A 42 -15.61 -12.73 5.35
N GLY A 43 -14.35 -13.05 5.66
CA GLY A 43 -13.39 -13.61 4.70
C GLY A 43 -12.92 -12.61 3.62
N GLN A 44 -13.18 -11.31 3.79
CA GLN A 44 -12.88 -10.30 2.76
C GLN A 44 -11.39 -10.04 2.60
N VAL A 45 -10.59 -10.19 3.67
CA VAL A 45 -9.12 -10.06 3.61
C VAL A 45 -8.53 -11.16 2.72
N VAL A 46 -8.94 -12.41 2.92
CA VAL A 46 -8.51 -13.56 2.10
C VAL A 46 -8.97 -13.38 0.65
N ALA A 47 -10.25 -13.03 0.44
CA ALA A 47 -10.77 -12.78 -0.90
C ALA A 47 -10.03 -11.63 -1.61
N GLY A 48 -9.64 -10.58 -0.87
CA GLY A 48 -8.83 -9.48 -1.41
C GLY A 48 -7.47 -9.95 -1.92
N ARG A 49 -6.78 -10.81 -1.17
CA ARG A 49 -5.50 -11.40 -1.60
C ARG A 49 -5.66 -12.24 -2.87
N GLN A 50 -6.71 -13.06 -2.92
CA GLN A 50 -7.03 -13.87 -4.10
C GLN A 50 -7.29 -13.01 -5.34
N ARG A 51 -7.93 -11.84 -5.19
CA ARG A 51 -8.12 -10.90 -6.30
C ARG A 51 -6.81 -10.33 -6.82
N ILE A 52 -5.83 -10.02 -5.95
CA ILE A 52 -4.50 -9.59 -6.40
C ILE A 52 -3.83 -10.71 -7.19
N MET A 53 -3.91 -11.95 -6.71
CA MET A 53 -3.36 -13.11 -7.41
C MET A 53 -4.04 -13.33 -8.76
N ALA A 54 -5.36 -13.19 -8.83
CA ALA A 54 -6.10 -13.27 -10.09
C ALA A 54 -5.70 -12.15 -11.07
N ALA A 55 -5.50 -10.93 -10.57
CA ALA A 55 -5.02 -9.82 -11.38
C ALA A 55 -3.60 -10.07 -11.92
N CYS A 56 -2.70 -10.64 -11.12
CA CYS A 56 -1.39 -11.06 -11.61
C CYS A 56 -1.50 -12.17 -12.66
N ALA A 57 -2.34 -13.17 -12.44
CA ALA A 57 -2.56 -14.24 -13.42
C ALA A 57 -3.09 -13.69 -14.74
N GLU A 58 -4.04 -12.75 -14.70
CA GLU A 58 -4.54 -12.05 -15.89
C GLU A 58 -3.43 -11.25 -16.57
N ALA A 59 -2.67 -10.46 -15.81
CA ALA A 59 -1.52 -9.73 -16.32
C ALA A 59 -0.52 -10.64 -17.03
N LYS A 60 -0.24 -11.82 -16.46
CA LYS A 60 0.67 -12.82 -17.05
C LYS A 60 0.21 -13.30 -18.43
N THR A 61 -1.09 -13.33 -18.71
CA THR A 61 -1.60 -13.65 -20.06
C THR A 61 -1.20 -12.63 -21.11
N LYS A 62 -1.03 -11.36 -20.70
CA LYS A 62 -0.65 -10.23 -21.58
C LYS A 62 0.86 -9.99 -21.56
N ASN A 63 1.51 -10.29 -20.44
CA ASN A 63 2.94 -10.17 -20.22
C ASN A 63 3.49 -11.46 -19.58
N PRO A 64 4.00 -12.41 -20.39
CA PRO A 64 4.52 -13.69 -19.88
C PRO A 64 5.65 -13.56 -18.85
N ALA A 65 6.32 -12.40 -18.79
CA ALA A 65 7.39 -12.13 -17.82
C ALA A 65 6.87 -11.73 -16.42
N ALA A 66 5.55 -11.57 -16.22
CA ALA A 66 5.00 -11.27 -14.90
C ALA A 66 5.26 -12.41 -13.89
N ASP A 67 5.94 -12.08 -12.79
CA ASP A 67 6.33 -13.04 -11.74
C ASP A 67 5.27 -13.14 -10.63
N CYS A 68 4.21 -13.89 -10.90
CA CYS A 68 3.16 -14.12 -9.90
C CYS A 68 3.62 -14.98 -8.71
N ALA A 69 4.70 -15.75 -8.84
CA ALA A 69 5.25 -16.49 -7.70
C ALA A 69 5.94 -15.51 -6.72
N CYS A 70 6.62 -14.49 -7.24
CA CYS A 70 7.09 -13.39 -6.40
C CYS A 70 5.91 -12.66 -5.74
N VAL A 71 4.87 -12.29 -6.49
CA VAL A 71 3.70 -11.58 -5.93
C VAL A 71 3.06 -12.39 -4.80
N GLU A 72 2.88 -13.69 -4.98
CA GLU A 72 2.34 -14.59 -3.95
C GLU A 72 3.21 -14.58 -2.68
N ARG A 73 4.53 -14.73 -2.84
CA ARG A 73 5.48 -14.73 -1.73
C ARG A 73 5.46 -13.41 -0.97
N GLU A 74 5.54 -12.28 -1.66
CA GLU A 74 5.55 -10.96 -1.05
C GLU A 74 4.20 -10.68 -0.36
N LEU A 75 3.09 -11.05 -0.99
CA LEU A 75 1.77 -10.90 -0.41
C LEU A 75 1.58 -11.76 0.84
N GLY A 76 2.16 -12.97 0.87
CA GLY A 76 2.17 -13.86 2.03
C GLY A 76 2.88 -13.29 3.26
N GLN A 77 3.79 -12.33 3.07
CA GLN A 77 4.49 -11.65 4.18
C GLN A 77 3.68 -10.48 4.76
N VAL A 78 2.64 -10.01 4.06
CA VAL A 78 1.81 -8.90 4.51
C VAL A 78 0.82 -9.42 5.55
N SER A 79 0.80 -8.83 6.75
CA SER A 79 -0.18 -9.19 7.78
C SER A 79 -1.61 -8.82 7.36
N ASP A 80 -2.62 -9.48 7.93
CA ASP A 80 -4.02 -9.16 7.61
C ASP A 80 -4.41 -7.73 8.00
N ARG A 81 -3.89 -7.20 9.11
CA ARG A 81 -4.08 -5.80 9.50
C ARG A 81 -3.48 -4.85 8.46
N THR A 82 -2.26 -5.12 8.02
CA THR A 82 -1.59 -4.31 7.00
C THR A 82 -2.34 -4.38 5.67
N PHE A 83 -2.79 -5.58 5.28
CA PHE A 83 -3.56 -5.76 4.05
C PHE A 83 -4.88 -4.98 4.09
N TYR A 84 -5.62 -5.08 5.20
CA TYR A 84 -6.86 -4.33 5.40
C TYR A 84 -6.63 -2.83 5.37
N TYR A 85 -5.65 -2.34 6.12
CA TYR A 85 -5.25 -0.93 6.14
C TYR A 85 -4.95 -0.40 4.73
N GLU A 86 -4.08 -1.08 3.99
CA GLU A 86 -3.72 -0.71 2.63
C GLU A 86 -4.91 -0.74 1.66
N SER A 87 -5.83 -1.69 1.85
CA SER A 87 -7.05 -1.80 1.05
C SER A 87 -8.00 -0.62 1.30
N VAL A 88 -8.18 -0.22 2.55
CA VAL A 88 -9.00 0.94 2.91
C VAL A 88 -8.42 2.22 2.34
N LEU A 89 -7.10 2.43 2.49
CA LEU A 89 -6.42 3.59 1.91
C LEU A 89 -6.53 3.63 0.39
N ALA A 90 -6.37 2.49 -0.28
CA ALA A 90 -6.52 2.41 -1.73
C ALA A 90 -7.95 2.78 -2.19
N TYR A 91 -8.97 2.35 -1.43
CA TYR A 91 -10.35 2.70 -1.71
C TYR A 91 -10.63 4.19 -1.49
N GLN A 92 -10.17 4.77 -0.39
CA GLN A 92 -10.30 6.21 -0.11
C GLN A 92 -9.63 7.05 -1.20
N ALA A 93 -8.39 6.70 -1.55
CA ALA A 93 -7.65 7.31 -2.65
C ALA A 93 -8.40 7.25 -3.99
N TYR A 94 -9.08 6.14 -4.28
CA TYR A 94 -9.92 6.01 -5.47
C TYR A 94 -11.13 6.94 -5.40
N ARG A 95 -11.85 6.94 -4.28
CA ARG A 95 -13.04 7.77 -4.04
C ARG A 95 -12.76 9.26 -4.21
N GLU A 96 -11.71 9.76 -3.58
CA GLU A 96 -11.33 11.18 -3.68
C GLU A 96 -11.03 11.61 -5.12
N LYS A 97 -10.39 10.74 -5.90
CA LYS A 97 -10.12 11.00 -7.32
C LYS A 97 -11.41 11.04 -8.15
N VAL A 98 -12.35 10.13 -7.89
CA VAL A 98 -13.64 10.11 -8.59
C VAL A 98 -14.43 11.36 -8.23
N GLU A 99 -14.49 11.73 -6.96
CA GLU A 99 -15.21 12.93 -6.50
C GLU A 99 -14.63 14.21 -7.13
N ALA A 100 -13.30 14.31 -7.27
CA ALA A 100 -12.67 15.42 -7.97
C ALA A 100 -13.06 15.48 -9.47
N LEU A 101 -13.15 14.32 -10.14
CA LEU A 101 -13.60 14.26 -11.54
C LEU A 101 -15.07 14.61 -11.70
N GLU A 102 -15.93 14.15 -10.79
CA GLU A 102 -17.37 14.46 -10.78
C GLU A 102 -17.63 15.95 -10.53
N ALA A 103 -16.75 16.61 -9.76
CA ALA A 103 -16.78 18.05 -9.54
C ALA A 103 -16.11 18.88 -10.65
N ASP A 104 -15.60 18.24 -11.71
CA ASP A 104 -14.77 18.84 -12.77
C ASP A 104 -13.53 19.60 -12.25
N ASP A 105 -13.02 19.23 -11.08
CA ASP A 105 -11.81 19.79 -10.49
C ASP A 105 -10.57 19.05 -10.98
N GLN A 106 -10.18 19.36 -12.22
CA GLN A 106 -9.00 18.75 -12.87
C GLN A 106 -7.69 19.03 -12.11
N ALA A 107 -7.59 20.18 -11.44
CA ALA A 107 -6.41 20.55 -10.66
C ALA A 107 -6.27 19.66 -9.42
N ARG A 108 -7.37 19.46 -8.68
CA ARG A 108 -7.41 18.55 -7.54
C ARG A 108 -7.15 17.12 -7.95
N TYR A 109 -7.75 16.66 -9.06
CA TYR A 109 -7.49 15.31 -9.58
C TYR A 109 -6.00 15.10 -9.91
N ALA A 110 -5.36 16.07 -10.57
CA ALA A 110 -3.93 16.01 -10.87
C ALA A 110 -3.06 15.97 -9.61
N GLN A 111 -3.39 16.79 -8.60
CA GLN A 111 -2.73 16.79 -7.30
C GLN A 111 -2.84 15.42 -6.61
N LEU A 112 -4.05 14.86 -6.53
CA LEU A 112 -4.30 13.55 -5.91
C LEU A 112 -3.54 12.44 -6.63
N LYS A 113 -3.46 12.50 -7.97
CA LYS A 113 -2.67 11.55 -8.76
C LYS A 113 -1.19 11.61 -8.38
N GLN A 114 -0.62 12.79 -8.21
CA GLN A 114 0.77 12.96 -7.80
C GLN A 114 1.02 12.46 -6.38
N GLN A 115 0.13 12.79 -5.43
CA GLN A 115 0.23 12.33 -4.04
C GLN A 115 0.18 10.80 -3.95
N HIS A 116 -0.76 10.17 -4.64
CA HIS A 116 -0.85 8.71 -4.68
C HIS A 116 0.36 8.06 -5.35
N ALA A 117 0.96 8.71 -6.35
CA ALA A 117 2.19 8.24 -6.99
C ALA A 117 3.43 8.37 -6.09
N GLN A 118 3.38 9.14 -5.00
CA GLN A 118 4.49 9.25 -4.04
C GLN A 118 4.36 8.26 -2.88
N ARG A 119 3.15 7.74 -2.61
CA ARG A 119 2.91 6.77 -1.55
C ARG A 119 3.52 5.41 -1.89
N LEU A 120 4.24 4.83 -0.93
CA LEU A 120 4.73 3.45 -1.01
C LEU A 120 3.59 2.46 -0.67
N SER A 121 2.57 2.40 -1.52
CA SER A 121 1.41 1.50 -1.37
C SER A 121 1.79 0.03 -1.44
N LEU A 122 0.91 -0.87 -0.98
CA LEU A 122 1.08 -2.31 -1.20
C LEU A 122 1.32 -2.65 -2.68
N SER A 123 0.51 -2.11 -3.60
CA SER A 123 0.68 -2.35 -5.04
C SER A 123 2.07 -1.93 -5.52
N ARG A 124 2.55 -0.75 -5.10
CA ARG A 124 3.86 -0.26 -5.49
C ARG A 124 5.00 -1.08 -4.89
N ARG A 125 4.84 -1.58 -3.65
CA ARG A 125 5.81 -2.50 -3.03
C ARG A 125 5.89 -3.80 -3.82
N LEU A 126 4.75 -4.37 -4.20
CA LEU A 126 4.71 -5.57 -5.04
C LEU A 126 5.34 -5.32 -6.40
N GLU A 127 5.02 -4.21 -7.08
CA GLU A 127 5.65 -3.85 -8.36
C GLU A 127 7.17 -3.61 -8.23
N THR A 128 7.60 -3.03 -7.11
CA THR A 128 9.03 -2.78 -6.85
C THR A 128 9.79 -4.08 -6.62
N ALA A 129 9.19 -5.03 -5.91
CA ALA A 129 9.82 -6.32 -5.57
C ALA A 129 9.74 -7.32 -6.73
N CYS A 130 8.63 -7.35 -7.46
CA CYS A 130 8.29 -8.41 -8.43
C CYS A 130 8.23 -7.93 -9.88
N GLY A 131 8.44 -6.64 -10.13
CA GLY A 131 8.17 -6.03 -11.43
C GLY A 131 6.69 -5.76 -11.66
N LYS A 132 6.38 -5.07 -12.76
CA LYS A 132 4.99 -4.76 -13.13
C LYS A 132 4.27 -6.01 -13.60
N PHE A 133 3.08 -6.21 -13.05
CA PHE A 133 2.08 -7.18 -13.49
C PHE A 133 0.83 -6.40 -13.87
#